data_AF-A0A328BKD4-F1
#
_entry.id   AF-A0A328BKD4-F1
#
_cell.length_a   1.000
_cell.length_b   1.000
_cell.length_c   1.000
_cell.angle_alpha   90.00
_cell.angle_beta   90.00
_cell.angle_gamma   90.00
#
_symmetry.space_group_name_H-M   'P 1'
#
loop_
_entity.id
_entity.type
_entity.pdbx_description
1 polymer ?
#
loop_
_entity_poly.entity_id
_entity_poly.type
_entity_poly.pdbx_seq_one_letter_code
_entity_poly.pdbx_strand_id
1 'polypeptide(L)'
;MPGWGCRCSITYSAYTCRWPARSTPTGCPTTSRTSATASALCSTCKKSAPSACSTRPCAKHGLRGSMLLLAAGLVVGCQSRFNELPTYSDERHLLQVVVETPAGTNRVLHYDAASNDFKPEQRAGVDRLINFLPYPANAGFVPSTKLPASPRHPTGQALPALVLAESLPAGTVLEVLPVGLVTLDRAGELEPVVLAVPARPSQRILPVTSWRELRQQYPAAQEVLRLWLLRSAEHGEVRVVGWRDEQTAEQQIRQVQQKSD
;
A
#
# COMPACT_ATOMS: atom_id res chain seq x y z
N MET A 1 -34.18 36.31 62.64
CA MET A 1 -34.64 36.39 61.24
C MET A 1 -33.42 36.44 60.32
N PRO A 2 -33.16 35.33 59.62
CA PRO A 2 -32.88 35.40 58.18
C PRO A 2 -33.61 34.28 57.40
N GLY A 3 -33.90 34.56 56.13
CA GLY A 3 -34.76 33.77 55.25
C GLY A 3 -34.17 32.44 54.79
N TRP A 4 -35.07 31.47 54.58
CA TRP A 4 -34.79 30.18 53.95
C TRP A 4 -35.43 30.15 52.57
N GLY A 5 -34.59 29.93 51.55
CA GLY A 5 -35.00 29.73 50.17
C GLY A 5 -35.65 28.36 49.95
N CYS A 6 -36.73 28.34 49.17
CA CYS A 6 -37.37 27.12 48.71
C CYS A 6 -36.57 26.49 47.56
N ARG A 7 -36.33 25.17 47.65
CA ARG A 7 -35.85 24.32 46.57
C ARG A 7 -36.99 24.01 45.61
N CYS A 8 -36.75 24.13 44.31
CA CYS A 8 -37.55 23.45 43.28
C CYS A 8 -36.67 22.39 42.60
N SER A 9 -37.05 21.13 42.76
CA SER A 9 -36.52 19.99 42.04
C SER A 9 -37.14 19.95 40.64
N ILE A 10 -36.32 19.92 39.58
CA ILE A 10 -36.78 19.66 38.22
C ILE A 10 -36.26 18.29 37.81
N THR A 11 -37.17 17.32 37.76
CA THR A 11 -37.02 16.03 37.08
C THR A 11 -37.10 16.26 35.57
N TYR A 12 -36.04 15.92 34.83
CA TYR A 12 -36.04 15.94 33.37
C TYR A 12 -36.42 14.58 32.78
N SER A 13 -37.34 14.67 31.83
CA SER A 13 -38.06 13.63 31.11
C SER A 13 -37.17 12.74 30.22
N ALA A 14 -37.50 11.45 30.16
CA ALA A 14 -36.91 10.48 29.24
C ALA A 14 -37.45 10.69 27.82
N TYR A 15 -36.55 10.88 26.86
CA TYR A 15 -36.85 10.81 25.43
C TYR A 15 -36.46 9.44 24.89
N THR A 16 -37.47 8.62 24.54
CA THR A 16 -37.32 7.43 23.72
C THR A 16 -37.74 7.76 22.29
N CYS A 17 -36.81 7.76 21.35
CA CYS A 17 -37.13 7.88 19.92
C CYS A 17 -37.50 6.51 19.34
N ARG A 18 -38.73 6.46 18.82
CA ARG A 18 -39.44 5.32 18.26
C ARG A 18 -39.04 5.12 16.80
N TRP A 19 -38.50 3.94 16.47
CA TRP A 19 -38.35 3.47 15.09
C TRP A 19 -39.73 3.12 14.49
N PRO A 20 -40.06 3.49 13.24
CA PRO A 20 -41.13 2.84 12.51
C PRO A 20 -40.58 1.71 11.62
N ALA A 21 -41.16 0.53 11.78
CA ALA A 21 -40.95 -0.64 10.94
C ALA A 21 -41.84 -0.59 9.68
N ARG A 22 -41.24 -0.99 8.54
CA ARG A 22 -41.73 -1.80 7.42
C ARG A 22 -43.23 -1.82 7.09
N SER A 23 -43.56 -1.49 5.84
CA SER A 23 -44.78 -1.94 5.15
C SER A 23 -44.51 -2.34 3.68
N THR A 24 -45.03 -3.50 3.31
CA THR A 24 -45.35 -4.04 1.97
C THR A 24 -46.49 -5.04 2.18
N PRO A 25 -47.29 -5.52 1.20
CA PRO A 25 -47.24 -5.31 -0.27
C PRO A 25 -48.61 -5.01 -0.92
N THR A 26 -48.66 -4.50 -2.16
CA THR A 26 -49.67 -4.92 -3.19
C THR A 26 -49.43 -4.28 -4.57
N GLY A 27 -49.56 -5.10 -5.63
CA GLY A 27 -50.08 -4.69 -6.94
C GLY A 27 -49.08 -4.40 -8.07
N CYS A 28 -48.79 -5.41 -8.91
CA CYS A 28 -48.33 -5.21 -10.30
C CYS A 28 -49.50 -5.43 -11.25
N PRO A 29 -49.63 -4.66 -12.35
CA PRO A 29 -50.29 -5.13 -13.55
C PRO A 29 -49.29 -5.42 -14.67
N THR A 30 -49.52 -6.54 -15.31
CA THR A 30 -48.91 -7.01 -16.56
C THR A 30 -49.77 -6.54 -17.72
N THR A 31 -49.21 -5.96 -18.80
CA THR A 31 -49.33 -6.47 -20.19
C THR A 31 -48.77 -5.54 -21.29
N SER A 32 -48.11 -6.21 -22.25
CA SER A 32 -48.08 -6.03 -23.71
C SER A 32 -47.58 -4.72 -24.38
N ARG A 33 -46.35 -4.82 -24.91
CA ARG A 33 -46.00 -4.88 -26.35
C ARG A 33 -46.84 -4.00 -27.31
N THR A 34 -46.22 -2.99 -27.94
CA THR A 34 -46.32 -2.73 -29.38
C THR A 34 -45.24 -1.74 -29.85
N SER A 35 -44.64 -2.08 -30.99
CA SER A 35 -43.68 -1.30 -31.75
C SER A 35 -44.42 -0.22 -32.56
N ALA A 36 -43.79 0.95 -32.74
CA ALA A 36 -44.22 1.93 -33.74
C ALA A 36 -42.99 2.51 -34.48
N THR A 37 -42.84 2.00 -35.70
CA THR A 37 -42.42 2.64 -36.95
C THR A 37 -42.01 4.12 -36.94
N ALA A 38 -40.79 4.33 -37.46
CA ALA A 38 -40.44 5.20 -38.58
C ALA A 38 -41.08 6.59 -38.70
N SER A 39 -40.22 7.63 -38.65
CA SER A 39 -40.21 8.64 -39.72
C SER A 39 -38.81 9.25 -39.84
N ALA A 40 -38.26 9.09 -41.05
CA ALA A 40 -37.07 9.74 -41.53
C ALA A 40 -37.31 11.25 -41.68
N LEU A 41 -36.27 12.06 -41.52
CA LEU A 41 -36.06 13.22 -42.38
C LEU A 41 -34.55 13.46 -42.53
N CYS A 42 -34.21 13.76 -43.77
CA CYS A 42 -32.91 13.72 -44.40
C CYS A 42 -32.20 15.09 -44.32
N SER A 43 -30.89 15.05 -44.55
CA SER A 43 -30.11 16.11 -45.25
C SER A 43 -29.81 17.39 -44.45
N THR A 44 -28.62 17.99 -44.45
CA THR A 44 -27.52 18.01 -45.43
C THR A 44 -26.18 18.32 -44.76
N CYS A 45 -25.12 17.62 -45.19
CA CYS A 45 -23.72 18.06 -45.07
C CYS A 45 -23.39 19.17 -46.07
N LYS A 46 -22.51 20.11 -45.68
CA LYS A 46 -21.64 20.98 -46.52
C LYS A 46 -20.64 21.65 -45.58
N LYS A 47 -19.33 21.82 -45.85
CA LYS A 47 -18.43 21.43 -46.94
C LYS A 47 -17.01 21.68 -46.39
N SER A 48 -16.08 20.77 -46.65
CA SER A 48 -14.63 20.96 -46.49
C SER A 48 -14.03 21.59 -47.76
N ALA A 49 -12.97 22.38 -47.58
CA ALA A 49 -12.20 23.07 -48.63
C ALA A 49 -10.84 22.37 -48.87
N PRO A 50 -10.18 22.60 -50.03
CA PRO A 50 -9.54 21.53 -50.78
C PRO A 50 -8.01 21.46 -50.69
N SER A 51 -7.53 20.30 -51.11
CA SER A 51 -6.16 19.92 -51.46
C SER A 51 -5.62 20.61 -52.71
N ALA A 52 -4.30 20.86 -52.74
CA ALA A 52 -3.51 20.84 -53.97
C ALA A 52 -2.09 20.32 -53.66
N CYS A 53 -1.74 19.19 -54.28
CA CYS A 53 -0.39 18.63 -54.33
C CYS A 53 -0.05 18.47 -55.82
N SER A 54 1.13 18.91 -56.24
CA SER A 54 1.57 18.90 -57.63
C SER A 54 2.94 18.23 -57.78
N THR A 55 3.06 17.55 -58.90
CA THR A 55 4.25 16.99 -59.57
C THR A 55 4.77 15.62 -59.12
N ARG A 56 4.62 14.63 -60.03
CA ARG A 56 5.56 13.52 -60.26
C ARG A 56 6.60 13.98 -61.32
N PRO A 57 7.75 13.30 -61.48
CA PRO A 57 7.76 12.13 -62.38
C PRO A 57 8.63 10.94 -61.91
N CYS A 58 8.39 9.80 -62.56
CA CYS A 58 9.04 8.51 -62.40
C CYS A 58 10.50 8.48 -62.88
N ALA A 59 11.34 7.68 -62.23
CA ALA A 59 12.52 7.05 -62.84
C ALA A 59 12.69 5.62 -62.30
N LYS A 60 13.09 4.72 -63.22
CA LYS A 60 13.22 3.27 -63.06
C LYS A 60 14.63 2.87 -62.57
N HIS A 61 14.73 1.60 -62.18
CA HIS A 61 15.93 0.75 -62.03
C HIS A 61 16.53 0.61 -60.63
N GLY A 62 16.85 -0.64 -60.28
CA GLY A 62 17.94 -0.92 -59.34
C GLY A 62 17.63 -1.98 -58.31
N LEU A 63 17.52 -3.23 -58.73
CA LEU A 63 17.59 -4.41 -57.88
C LEU A 63 18.92 -4.42 -57.12
N ARG A 64 18.92 -4.16 -55.80
CA ARG A 64 20.00 -4.56 -54.89
C ARG A 64 19.41 -4.95 -53.53
N GLY A 65 19.44 -6.25 -53.25
CA GLY A 65 19.17 -6.78 -51.93
C GLY A 65 20.14 -6.20 -50.92
N SER A 66 19.60 -5.50 -49.93
CA SER A 66 20.34 -5.08 -48.75
C SER A 66 19.75 -5.84 -47.57
N MET A 67 20.41 -6.94 -47.21
CA MET A 67 20.16 -7.68 -45.99
C MET A 67 20.57 -6.78 -44.82
N LEU A 68 19.62 -5.98 -44.30
CA LEU A 68 19.78 -5.31 -43.02
C LEU A 68 19.76 -6.39 -41.94
N LEU A 69 20.95 -6.78 -41.48
CA LEU A 69 21.14 -7.46 -40.20
C LEU A 69 20.64 -6.51 -39.10
N LEU A 70 19.40 -6.73 -38.63
CA LEU A 70 18.96 -6.19 -37.35
C LEU A 70 19.83 -6.81 -36.26
N ALA A 71 20.89 -6.10 -35.86
CA ALA A 71 21.56 -6.34 -34.60
C ALA A 71 20.61 -5.92 -33.48
N ALA A 72 19.75 -6.84 -33.05
CA ALA A 72 18.98 -6.72 -31.83
C ALA A 72 19.97 -6.82 -30.66
N GLY A 73 20.55 -5.69 -30.28
CA GLY A 73 21.33 -5.56 -29.05
C GLY A 73 20.43 -5.83 -27.86
N LEU A 74 20.62 -6.98 -27.22
CA LEU A 74 20.05 -7.30 -25.92
C LEU A 74 20.60 -6.29 -24.92
N VAL A 75 19.81 -5.27 -24.59
CA VAL A 75 20.09 -4.39 -23.46
C VAL A 75 19.79 -5.21 -22.21
N VAL A 76 20.78 -5.92 -21.69
CA VAL A 76 20.71 -6.53 -20.36
C VAL A 76 20.72 -5.36 -19.38
N GLY A 77 19.54 -4.89 -18.99
CA GLY A 77 19.42 -3.95 -17.89
C GLY A 77 19.97 -4.60 -16.63
N CYS A 78 21.00 -4.00 -16.02
CA CYS A 78 21.39 -4.32 -14.65
C CYS A 78 20.18 -4.04 -13.76
N GLN A 79 19.46 -5.09 -13.35
CA GLN A 79 18.46 -4.94 -12.30
C GLN A 79 19.20 -4.70 -10.99
N SER A 80 18.99 -3.53 -10.40
CA SER A 80 19.51 -3.20 -9.07
C SER A 80 18.97 -4.21 -8.06
N ARG A 81 19.86 -4.80 -7.26
CA ARG A 81 19.46 -5.70 -6.17
C ARG A 81 18.90 -4.89 -5.02
N PHE A 82 17.65 -5.20 -4.63
CA PHE A 82 16.94 -4.41 -3.63
C PHE A 82 17.59 -4.47 -2.23
N ASN A 83 18.21 -5.60 -1.86
CA ASN A 83 18.93 -5.74 -0.60
C ASN A 83 20.25 -4.96 -0.54
N GLU A 84 20.83 -4.62 -1.70
CA GLU A 84 22.10 -3.90 -1.81
C GLU A 84 21.90 -2.37 -1.96
N LEU A 85 20.64 -1.90 -2.02
CA LEU A 85 20.34 -0.48 -2.03
C LEU A 85 20.80 0.18 -0.71
N PRO A 86 21.26 1.44 -0.76
CA PRO A 86 21.67 2.13 0.46
C PRO A 86 20.47 2.35 1.39
N THR A 87 20.69 2.21 2.70
CA THR A 87 19.64 2.43 3.71
C THR A 87 19.03 3.82 3.61
N TYR A 88 19.84 4.83 3.25
CA TYR A 88 19.41 6.22 3.07
C TYR A 88 19.63 6.63 1.61
N SER A 89 18.74 7.47 1.07
CA SER A 89 18.90 7.99 -0.30
C SER A 89 20.08 8.95 -0.40
N ASP A 90 20.83 8.87 -1.49
CA ASP A 90 22.06 9.65 -1.67
C ASP A 90 21.81 11.17 -1.64
N GLU A 91 20.74 11.62 -2.30
CA GLU A 91 20.47 13.06 -2.47
C GLU A 91 19.91 13.73 -1.21
N ARG A 92 18.97 13.07 -0.53
CA ARG A 92 18.18 13.66 0.55
C ARG A 92 18.50 13.08 1.93
N HIS A 93 19.32 12.04 1.96
CA HIS A 93 19.64 11.29 3.18
C HIS A 93 18.38 10.83 3.93
N LEU A 94 17.37 10.39 3.17
CA LEU A 94 16.09 9.92 3.71
C LEU A 94 16.07 8.40 3.74
N LEU A 95 15.46 7.83 4.79
CA LEU A 95 15.34 6.38 4.93
C LEU A 95 14.60 5.78 3.73
N GLN A 96 15.11 4.68 3.20
CA GLN A 96 14.47 3.95 2.11
C GLN A 96 13.78 2.70 2.65
N VAL A 97 12.62 2.38 2.08
CA VAL A 97 11.91 1.11 2.29
C VAL A 97 11.58 0.52 0.93
N VAL A 98 11.88 -0.77 0.75
CA VAL A 98 11.46 -1.53 -0.42
C VAL A 98 10.16 -2.23 -0.08
N VAL A 99 9.09 -1.91 -0.82
CA VAL A 99 7.77 -2.55 -0.63
C VAL A 99 7.82 -3.99 -1.17
N GLU A 100 7.42 -4.94 -0.35
CA GLU A 100 7.27 -6.35 -0.73
C GLU A 100 5.80 -6.70 -0.92
N THR A 101 4.97 -6.42 0.09
CA THR A 101 3.55 -6.74 0.10
C THR A 101 2.72 -5.44 0.07
N PRO A 102 2.01 -5.15 -1.03
CA PRO A 102 1.16 -3.96 -1.14
C PRO A 102 0.07 -3.87 -0.06
N ALA A 103 -0.32 -2.67 0.35
CA ALA A 103 -1.52 -2.49 1.17
C ALA A 103 -2.76 -3.00 0.42
N GLY A 104 -3.72 -3.60 1.14
CA GLY A 104 -4.95 -4.12 0.55
C GLY A 104 -4.86 -5.54 -0.03
N THR A 105 -3.73 -6.23 0.12
CA THR A 105 -3.57 -7.64 -0.30
C THR A 105 -3.56 -8.62 0.87
N ASN A 106 -3.99 -9.86 0.60
CA ASN A 106 -3.87 -11.01 1.49
C ASN A 106 -2.72 -11.95 1.11
N ARG A 107 -2.12 -11.75 -0.07
CA ARG A 107 -1.01 -12.56 -0.58
C ARG A 107 0.29 -11.97 -0.06
N VAL A 108 0.99 -12.70 0.79
CA VAL A 108 2.26 -12.25 1.37
C VAL A 108 3.37 -12.51 0.37
N LEU A 109 4.08 -11.45 0.00
CA LEU A 109 5.27 -11.50 -0.82
C LEU A 109 6.48 -11.16 0.04
N HIS A 110 7.59 -11.86 -0.19
CA HIS A 110 8.90 -11.54 0.36
C HIS A 110 9.91 -11.45 -0.77
N TYR A 111 10.88 -10.55 -0.62
CA TYR A 111 11.99 -10.42 -1.54
C TYR A 111 13.01 -11.54 -1.30
N ASP A 112 13.29 -12.32 -2.35
CA ASP A 112 14.30 -13.36 -2.34
C ASP A 112 15.60 -12.86 -2.98
N ALA A 113 16.58 -12.49 -2.15
CA ALA A 113 17.85 -11.92 -2.60
C ALA A 113 18.65 -12.85 -3.54
N ALA A 114 18.42 -14.17 -3.47
CA ALA A 114 19.08 -15.14 -4.34
C ALA A 114 18.58 -15.04 -5.79
N SER A 115 17.27 -14.92 -5.99
CA SER A 115 16.66 -14.78 -7.32
C SER A 115 16.41 -13.34 -7.77
N ASN A 116 16.57 -12.36 -6.88
CA ASN A 116 16.22 -10.96 -7.11
C ASN A 116 14.74 -10.77 -7.52
N ASP A 117 13.83 -11.51 -6.88
CA ASP A 117 12.40 -11.51 -7.20
C ASP A 117 11.53 -11.52 -5.94
N PHE A 118 10.28 -11.08 -6.08
CA PHE A 118 9.28 -11.07 -5.00
C PHE A 118 8.45 -12.36 -5.07
N LYS A 119 8.69 -13.26 -4.13
CA LYS A 119 8.06 -14.58 -4.12
C LYS A 119 6.94 -14.64 -3.09
N PRO A 120 5.83 -15.34 -3.40
CA PRO A 120 4.85 -15.69 -2.38
C PRO A 120 5.50 -16.46 -1.24
N GLU A 121 5.18 -16.09 -0.01
CA GLU A 121 5.56 -16.91 1.14
C GLU A 121 4.94 -18.30 0.99
N GLN A 122 5.74 -19.36 1.01
CA GLN A 122 5.26 -20.74 0.87
C GLN A 122 5.07 -21.38 2.24
N ARG A 123 3.97 -22.12 2.42
CA ARG A 123 3.78 -23.04 3.54
C ARG A 123 3.32 -24.40 3.03
N ALA A 124 4.07 -25.45 3.36
CA ALA A 124 3.83 -26.80 2.86
C ALA A 124 3.67 -26.87 1.32
N GLY A 125 4.40 -26.02 0.59
CA GLY A 125 4.37 -25.96 -0.88
C GLY A 125 3.18 -25.22 -1.48
N VAL A 126 2.40 -24.51 -0.67
CA VAL A 126 1.28 -23.67 -1.12
C VAL A 126 1.54 -22.21 -0.77
N ASP A 127 1.18 -21.31 -1.69
CA ASP A 127 1.17 -19.87 -1.46
C ASP A 127 0.36 -19.54 -0.20
N ARG A 128 1.03 -18.94 0.78
CA ARG A 128 0.41 -18.49 2.02
C ARG A 128 -0.56 -17.35 1.70
N LEU A 129 -1.81 -17.56 2.07
CA LEU A 129 -2.84 -16.54 2.08
C LEU A 129 -3.14 -16.17 3.52
N ILE A 130 -3.14 -14.87 3.85
CA ILE A 130 -3.63 -14.42 5.15
C ILE A 130 -5.14 -14.60 5.17
N ASN A 131 -5.64 -15.54 5.98
CA ASN A 131 -7.06 -15.79 6.22
C ASN A 131 -7.68 -14.76 7.19
N PHE A 132 -7.48 -13.47 6.91
CA PHE A 132 -7.99 -12.34 7.69
C PHE A 132 -8.21 -11.12 6.78
N LEU A 133 -8.40 -9.92 7.34
CA LEU A 133 -8.38 -8.68 6.56
C LEU A 133 -7.03 -8.49 5.85
N PRO A 134 -7.03 -7.86 4.65
CA PRO A 134 -5.79 -7.55 3.94
C PRO A 134 -4.86 -6.65 4.76
N TYR A 135 -3.60 -6.55 4.34
CA TYR A 135 -2.62 -5.65 4.96
C TYR A 135 -3.16 -4.20 5.02
N PRO A 136 -3.22 -3.56 6.21
CA PRO A 136 -3.69 -2.17 6.35
C PRO A 136 -2.62 -1.14 5.95
N ALA A 137 -1.40 -1.58 5.65
CA ALA A 137 -0.24 -0.76 5.30
C ALA A 137 0.65 -1.54 4.33
N ASN A 138 1.50 -0.85 3.56
CA ASN A 138 2.47 -1.53 2.71
C ASN A 138 3.54 -2.17 3.60
N ALA A 139 3.77 -3.46 3.47
CA ALA A 139 4.84 -4.16 4.18
C ALA A 139 6.06 -4.32 3.28
N GLY A 140 7.22 -4.20 3.90
CA GLY A 140 8.50 -4.30 3.20
C GLY A 140 9.66 -4.34 4.17
N PHE A 141 10.84 -3.99 3.68
CA PHE A 141 12.07 -3.98 4.47
C PHE A 141 12.92 -2.74 4.22
N VAL A 142 13.79 -2.44 5.19
CA VAL A 142 14.83 -1.42 5.06
C VAL A 142 16.06 -2.06 4.41
N PRO A 143 16.53 -1.59 3.24
CA PRO A 143 17.65 -2.20 2.54
C PRO A 143 18.98 -1.94 3.26
N SER A 144 20.00 -2.76 2.97
CA SER A 144 21.29 -2.75 3.67
C SER A 144 21.18 -2.84 5.21
N THR A 145 20.19 -3.58 5.71
CA THR A 145 20.06 -3.90 7.14
C THR A 145 20.03 -5.41 7.35
N LYS A 146 20.48 -5.84 8.53
CA LYS A 146 20.47 -7.26 8.90
C LYS A 146 20.22 -7.45 10.40
N LEU A 147 19.05 -7.97 10.71
CA LEU A 147 18.74 -8.57 12.00
C LEU A 147 19.53 -9.87 12.18
N PRO A 148 19.95 -10.20 13.41
CA PRO A 148 20.67 -11.45 13.69
C PRO A 148 19.83 -12.66 13.32
N ALA A 149 20.50 -13.79 13.12
CA ALA A 149 19.82 -15.06 12.86
C ALA A 149 18.89 -15.43 14.02
N SER A 150 17.72 -15.96 13.68
CA SER A 150 16.74 -16.52 14.61
C SER A 150 16.26 -17.88 14.11
N PRO A 151 15.58 -18.70 14.95
CA PRO A 151 14.97 -19.94 14.47
C PRO A 151 14.01 -19.74 13.27
N ARG A 152 13.26 -18.63 13.21
CA ARG A 152 12.44 -18.28 12.03
C ARG A 152 13.25 -17.77 10.83
N HIS A 153 14.39 -17.12 11.08
CA HIS A 153 15.26 -16.56 10.03
C HIS A 153 16.71 -17.01 10.24
N PRO A 154 17.09 -18.26 9.87
CA PRO A 154 18.40 -18.84 10.18
C PRO A 154 19.59 -18.07 9.58
N THR A 155 19.38 -17.32 8.50
CA THR A 155 20.40 -16.49 7.84
C THR A 155 20.36 -15.03 8.29
N GLY A 156 19.47 -14.69 9.22
CA GLY A 156 19.03 -13.32 9.50
C GLY A 156 18.00 -12.84 8.47
N GLN A 157 17.47 -11.65 8.70
CA GLN A 157 16.54 -10.96 7.80
C GLN A 157 16.81 -9.46 7.77
N ALA A 158 16.37 -8.77 6.72
CA ALA A 158 16.36 -7.31 6.73
C ALA A 158 15.35 -6.79 7.78
N LEU A 159 15.55 -5.56 8.27
CA LEU A 159 14.67 -4.94 9.24
C LEU A 159 13.29 -4.68 8.58
N PRO A 160 12.20 -5.31 9.05
CA PRO A 160 10.89 -5.13 8.45
C PRO A 160 10.32 -3.73 8.74
N ALA A 161 9.51 -3.24 7.80
CA ALA A 161 8.85 -1.95 7.87
C ALA A 161 7.39 -2.03 7.40
N LEU A 162 6.54 -1.20 8.00
CA LEU A 162 5.18 -0.92 7.58
C LEU A 162 5.08 0.55 7.19
N VAL A 163 4.69 0.82 5.95
CA VAL A 163 4.52 2.18 5.43
C VAL A 163 3.05 2.53 5.32
N LEU A 164 2.63 3.53 6.10
CA LEU A 164 1.29 4.10 6.10
C LEU A 164 1.11 5.04 4.91
N ALA A 165 0.70 4.47 3.78
CA ALA A 165 0.48 5.14 2.51
C ALA A 165 -0.65 4.46 1.74
N GLU A 166 -1.01 5.01 0.58
CA GLU A 166 -1.81 4.28 -0.41
C GLU A 166 -1.11 2.99 -0.86
N SER A 167 -1.84 2.09 -1.51
CA SER A 167 -1.28 0.81 -1.99
C SER A 167 -0.18 1.06 -3.01
N LEU A 168 0.99 0.47 -2.78
CA LEU A 168 2.17 0.55 -3.64
C LEU A 168 2.55 -0.85 -4.13
N PRO A 169 2.89 -1.01 -5.42
CA PRO A 169 3.28 -2.31 -5.96
C PRO A 169 4.60 -2.81 -5.34
N ALA A 170 4.78 -4.13 -5.31
CA ALA A 170 6.04 -4.77 -4.91
C ALA A 170 7.21 -4.24 -5.76
N GLY A 171 8.37 -4.07 -5.15
CA GLY A 171 9.55 -3.47 -5.78
C GLY A 171 9.57 -1.94 -5.79
N THR A 172 8.53 -1.28 -5.26
CA THR A 172 8.58 0.18 -5.05
C THR A 172 9.62 0.51 -3.98
N VAL A 173 10.65 1.27 -4.36
CA VAL A 173 11.58 1.89 -3.41
C VAL A 173 11.02 3.25 -3.03
N LEU A 174 10.69 3.43 -1.76
CA LEU A 174 10.08 4.63 -1.24
C LEU A 174 10.96 5.28 -0.18
N GLU A 175 11.16 6.59 -0.30
CA GLU A 175 11.72 7.37 0.80
C GLU A 175 10.66 7.69 1.85
N VAL A 176 10.99 7.43 3.11
CA VAL A 176 10.07 7.48 4.23
C VAL A 176 10.65 8.24 5.41
N LEU A 177 9.76 8.64 6.32
CA LEU A 177 10.09 9.12 7.65
C LEU A 177 9.66 8.05 8.66
N PRO A 178 10.56 7.56 9.52
CA PRO A 178 10.16 6.69 10.62
C PRO A 178 9.29 7.48 11.60
N VAL A 179 8.16 6.89 11.98
CA VAL A 179 7.19 7.47 12.93
C VAL A 179 7.18 6.69 14.24
N GLY A 180 7.64 5.43 14.24
CA GLY A 180 7.74 4.64 15.45
C GLY A 180 8.33 3.26 15.20
N LEU A 181 8.44 2.49 16.28
CA LEU A 181 8.90 1.11 16.26
C LEU A 181 7.93 0.25 17.06
N VAL A 182 7.43 -0.84 16.47
CA VAL A 182 6.66 -1.86 17.19
C VAL A 182 7.52 -3.09 17.37
N THR A 183 7.55 -3.64 18.59
CA THR A 183 8.20 -4.93 18.86
C THR A 183 7.13 -6.00 18.99
N LEU A 184 7.24 -7.03 18.15
CA LEU A 184 6.40 -8.20 18.18
C LEU A 184 7.13 -9.34 18.85
N ASP A 185 6.42 -10.12 19.65
CA ASP A 185 6.86 -11.42 20.12
C ASP A 185 6.13 -12.48 19.29
N ARG A 186 6.89 -13.29 18.57
CA ARG A 186 6.40 -14.40 17.75
C ARG A 186 7.02 -15.69 18.27
N ALA A 187 6.31 -16.36 19.18
CA ALA A 187 6.76 -17.61 19.79
C ALA A 187 8.13 -17.51 20.50
N GLY A 188 8.38 -16.41 21.21
CA GLY A 188 9.61 -16.15 21.95
C GLY A 188 10.67 -15.37 21.16
N GLU A 189 10.44 -15.11 19.88
CA GLU A 189 11.32 -14.29 19.05
C GLU A 189 10.83 -12.85 18.99
N LEU A 190 11.68 -11.92 19.44
CA LEU A 190 11.42 -10.48 19.36
C LEU A 190 11.76 -9.95 17.96
N GLU A 191 10.75 -9.42 17.28
CA GLU A 191 10.85 -8.86 15.94
C GLU A 191 10.52 -7.36 15.99
N PRO A 192 11.52 -6.48 15.82
CA PRO A 192 11.28 -5.05 15.65
C PRO A 192 10.76 -4.77 14.24
N VAL A 193 9.68 -3.99 14.12
CA VAL A 193 9.09 -3.55 12.86
C VAL A 193 9.01 -2.02 12.87
N VAL A 194 9.61 -1.38 11.88
CA VAL A 194 9.59 0.08 11.72
C VAL A 194 8.20 0.50 11.22
N LEU A 195 7.59 1.48 11.86
CA LEU A 195 6.42 2.17 11.34
C LEU A 195 6.85 3.46 10.67
N ALA A 196 6.46 3.67 9.42
CA ALA A 196 6.89 4.82 8.63
C ALA A 196 5.77 5.44 7.80
N VAL A 197 5.99 6.66 7.34
CA VAL A 197 5.12 7.38 6.40
C VAL A 197 5.94 7.90 5.22
N PRO A 198 5.35 8.19 4.06
CA PRO A 198 6.07 8.81 2.95
C PRO A 198 6.72 10.14 3.35
N ALA A 199 7.97 10.34 2.95
CA ALA A 199 8.69 11.59 3.18
C ALA A 199 8.10 12.75 2.37
N ARG A 200 7.59 12.45 1.17
CA ARG A 200 6.91 13.43 0.31
C ARG A 200 5.50 13.72 0.83
N PRO A 201 5.16 14.98 1.13
CA PRO A 201 3.81 15.34 1.62
C PRO A 201 2.68 14.93 0.68
N SER A 202 2.91 14.96 -0.65
CA SER A 202 1.90 14.58 -1.65
C SER A 202 1.51 13.10 -1.64
N GLN A 203 2.33 12.23 -1.05
CA GLN A 203 2.08 10.80 -0.93
C GLN A 203 1.53 10.42 0.46
N ARG A 204 1.47 11.39 1.38
CA ARG A 204 1.17 11.14 2.78
C ARG A 204 -0.33 11.25 3.04
N ILE A 205 -0.97 10.10 3.26
CA ILE A 205 -2.41 10.03 3.60
C ILE A 205 -2.73 10.40 5.06
N LEU A 206 -1.73 10.30 5.95
CA LEU A 206 -1.80 10.69 7.36
C LEU A 206 -0.78 11.81 7.60
N PRO A 207 -1.15 13.10 7.74
CA PRO A 207 -0.24 14.23 7.86
C PRO A 207 0.50 14.29 9.21
N VAL A 208 1.23 13.23 9.53
CA VAL A 208 2.04 13.06 10.74
C VAL A 208 3.47 12.72 10.35
N THR A 209 4.41 13.04 11.24
CA THR A 209 5.85 12.78 11.07
C THR A 209 6.52 12.27 12.35
N SER A 210 5.79 12.21 13.46
CA SER A 210 6.29 11.73 14.76
C SER A 210 5.28 10.79 15.43
N TRP A 211 5.79 9.95 16.33
CA TRP A 211 4.96 9.05 17.13
C TRP A 211 3.90 9.80 17.93
N ARG A 212 4.29 10.97 18.47
CA ARG A 212 3.40 11.83 19.23
C ARG A 212 2.23 12.32 18.37
N GLU A 213 2.49 12.78 17.15
CA GLU A 213 1.44 13.21 16.22
C GLU A 213 0.50 12.07 15.85
N LEU A 214 1.05 10.88 15.53
CA LEU A 214 0.23 9.71 15.23
C LEU A 214 -0.72 9.37 16.38
N ARG A 215 -0.23 9.33 17.62
CA ARG A 215 -1.07 9.01 18.78
C ARG A 215 -2.09 10.09 19.13
N GLN A 216 -1.75 11.36 18.94
CA GLN A 216 -2.64 12.47 19.27
C GLN A 216 -3.74 12.67 18.21
N GLN A 217 -3.39 12.53 16.93
CA GLN A 217 -4.30 12.82 15.82
C GLN A 217 -5.03 11.57 15.31
N TYR A 218 -4.38 10.40 15.37
CA TYR A 218 -4.90 9.14 14.81
C TYR A 218 -4.73 7.95 15.78
N PRO A 219 -5.22 8.02 17.04
CA PRO A 219 -5.08 6.92 18.00
C PRO A 219 -5.70 5.61 17.50
N ALA A 220 -6.78 5.68 16.71
CA ALA A 220 -7.42 4.52 16.10
C ALA A 220 -6.52 3.80 15.08
N ALA A 221 -5.61 4.50 14.39
CA ALA A 221 -4.71 3.88 13.43
C ALA A 221 -3.75 2.90 14.12
N GLN A 222 -3.19 3.30 15.27
CA GLN A 222 -2.36 2.41 16.09
C GLN A 222 -3.13 1.16 16.54
N GLU A 223 -4.39 1.32 16.97
CA GLU A 223 -5.19 0.19 17.44
C GLU A 223 -5.58 -0.76 16.30
N VAL A 224 -5.92 -0.23 15.11
CA VAL A 224 -6.17 -1.06 13.91
C VAL A 224 -4.93 -1.86 13.54
N LEU A 225 -3.75 -1.24 13.52
CA LEU A 225 -2.49 -1.93 13.26
C LEU A 225 -2.22 -3.00 14.32
N ARG A 226 -2.42 -2.69 15.60
CA ARG A 226 -2.26 -3.64 16.70
C ARG A 226 -3.15 -4.86 16.51
N LEU A 227 -4.45 -4.65 16.29
CA LEU A 227 -5.40 -5.74 16.11
C LEU A 227 -5.05 -6.60 14.89
N TRP A 228 -4.67 -5.96 13.78
CA TRP A 228 -4.26 -6.66 12.59
C TRP A 228 -3.00 -7.50 12.81
N LEU A 229 -1.97 -6.96 13.48
CA LEU A 229 -0.73 -7.69 13.80
C LEU A 229 -0.97 -8.90 14.71
N LEU A 230 -1.89 -8.79 15.67
CA LEU A 230 -2.25 -9.87 16.58
C LEU A 230 -3.07 -10.99 15.90
N ARG A 231 -3.87 -10.66 14.87
CA ARG A 231 -4.85 -11.58 14.28
C ARG A 231 -4.49 -12.11 12.90
N SER A 232 -3.59 -11.45 12.17
CA SER A 232 -3.14 -11.88 10.84
C SER A 232 -2.24 -13.13 10.85
N ALA A 233 -1.71 -13.52 12.02
CA ALA A 233 -0.96 -14.75 12.16
C ALA A 233 -1.90 -15.95 12.35
N GLU A 234 -1.80 -16.93 11.44
CA GLU A 234 -2.65 -18.12 11.47
C GLU A 234 -2.36 -19.05 12.66
N HIS A 235 -1.09 -19.13 13.08
CA HIS A 235 -0.65 -20.08 14.10
C HIS A 235 0.40 -19.45 15.03
N GLY A 236 0.18 -19.58 16.33
CA GLY A 236 1.02 -19.02 17.38
C GLY A 236 0.47 -17.72 17.96
N GLU A 237 0.76 -17.49 19.24
CA GLU A 237 0.43 -16.22 19.87
C GLU A 237 1.42 -15.16 19.40
N VAL A 238 1.01 -14.31 18.46
CA VAL A 238 1.69 -13.03 18.24
C VAL A 238 1.27 -12.10 19.34
N ARG A 239 2.25 -11.49 20.01
CA ARG A 239 2.00 -10.49 21.04
C ARG A 239 2.68 -9.19 20.65
N VAL A 240 2.01 -8.08 20.89
CA VAL A 240 2.64 -6.76 20.77
C VAL A 240 3.29 -6.45 22.10
N VAL A 241 4.63 -6.50 22.14
CA VAL A 241 5.42 -6.20 23.35
C VAL A 241 5.31 -4.72 23.69
N GLY A 242 5.36 -3.86 22.68
CA GLY A 242 5.18 -2.43 22.87
C GLY A 242 5.46 -1.62 21.63
N TRP A 243 5.14 -0.33 21.74
CA TRP A 243 5.43 0.68 20.75
C TRP A 243 6.46 1.66 21.32
N ARG A 244 7.32 2.17 20.45
CA ARG A 244 8.35 3.17 20.73
C ARG A 244 8.31 4.25 19.65
N ASP A 245 8.97 5.36 19.93
CA ASP A 245 8.99 6.54 19.08
C ASP A 245 9.96 6.42 17.89
N GLU A 246 9.93 7.45 17.04
CA GLU A 246 10.80 7.60 15.88
C GLU A 246 12.30 7.56 16.23
N GLN A 247 12.69 8.10 17.40
CA GLN A 247 14.09 8.10 17.85
C GLN A 247 14.59 6.67 18.11
N THR A 248 13.75 5.86 18.77
CA THR A 248 14.05 4.44 19.00
C THR A 248 14.09 3.68 17.67
N ALA A 249 13.20 4.00 16.73
CA ALA A 249 13.21 3.39 15.39
C ALA A 249 14.53 3.68 14.65
N GLU A 250 15.00 4.93 14.68
CA GLU A 250 16.28 5.30 14.07
C GLU A 250 17.48 4.63 14.74
N GLN A 251 17.48 4.52 16.08
CA GLN A 251 18.53 3.80 16.80
C GLN A 251 18.57 2.33 16.38
N GLN A 252 17.40 1.69 16.29
CA GLN A 252 17.29 0.32 15.81
C GLN A 252 17.84 0.18 14.38
N ILE A 253 17.46 1.07 13.46
CA ILE A 253 17.96 1.06 12.07
C ILE A 253 19.49 1.18 12.05
N ARG A 254 20.06 2.17 12.75
CA ARG A 254 21.51 2.37 12.81
C ARG A 254 22.26 1.17 13.40
N GLN A 255 21.68 0.51 14.40
CA GLN A 255 22.28 -0.66 15.03
C GLN A 255 22.41 -1.85 14.08
N VAL A 256 21.45 -2.02 13.17
CA VAL A 256 21.37 -3.19 12.28
C VAL A 256 21.74 -2.85 10.84
N GLN A 257 22.16 -1.61 10.59
CA GLN A 257 22.68 -1.16 9.31
C GLN A 257 24.00 -1.87 9.01
N GLN A 258 24.10 -2.42 7.79
CA GLN A 258 25.34 -2.98 7.27
C GLN A 258 26.22 -1.83 6.78
N LYS A 259 27.51 -1.88 7.11
CA LYS A 259 28.47 -0.93 6.54
C LYS A 259 28.60 -1.24 5.06
N SER A 260 28.37 -0.22 4.23
CA SER A 260 28.75 -0.25 2.82
C SER A 260 30.28 -0.13 2.76
N ASP A 261 30.95 -1.22 2.38
CA ASP A 261 32.40 -1.24 2.10
C ASP A 261 32.72 -0.53 0.77
#